data_AF-A0A7Y5BU90-F1
#
_entry.id   AF-A0A7Y5BU90-F1
#
_cell.length_a   1.000
_cell.length_b   1.000
_cell.length_c   1.000
_cell.angle_alpha   90.00
_cell.angle_beta   90.00
_cell.angle_gamma   90.00
#
_symmetry.space_group_name_H-M   'P 1'
#
loop_
_entity.id
_entity.type
_entity.pdbx_description
1 polymer ?
#
loop_
_entity_poly.entity_id
_entity_poly.type
_entity_poly.pdbx_seq_one_letter_code
_entity_poly.pdbx_strand_id
1 'polypeptide(L)'
;MIAFAKPGDFCPNESCPKYRQIEENPVKPHIIKAGKTKAGVQRYECKTCHQTFTETKGTLFYRKQTPAREILETLALLAEGDRVSSLTRVKGIKEDTILGWMREAAEHTDMVNEVLLKDFCIQRGQLDGLWLFIQKKGPKKECTKT
;
A
#
# COMPACT_ATOMS: atom_id res chain seq x y z
N MET A 1 15.16 -10.70 -12.94
CA MET A 1 14.12 -9.69 -12.62
C MET A 1 13.44 -10.14 -11.34
N ILE A 2 13.41 -9.29 -10.30
CA ILE A 2 12.67 -9.60 -9.07
C ILE A 2 11.19 -9.34 -9.37
N ALA A 3 10.37 -10.38 -9.40
CA ALA A 3 8.93 -10.24 -9.56
C ALA A 3 8.31 -9.98 -8.18
N PHE A 4 7.63 -8.84 -8.01
CA PHE A 4 6.88 -8.57 -6.79
C PHE A 4 5.58 -9.37 -6.79
N ALA A 5 5.25 -9.96 -5.64
CA ALA A 5 3.98 -10.63 -5.42
C ALA A 5 2.82 -9.64 -5.61
N LYS A 6 1.79 -10.06 -6.33
CA LYS A 6 0.57 -9.28 -6.57
C LYS A 6 -0.55 -9.75 -5.64
N PRO A 7 -1.53 -8.89 -5.38
CA PRO A 7 -2.75 -9.32 -4.71
C PRO A 7 -3.41 -10.48 -5.46
N GLY A 8 -3.55 -11.62 -4.78
CA GLY A 8 -4.06 -12.86 -5.37
C GLY A 8 -3.01 -13.96 -5.55
N ASP A 9 -1.71 -13.66 -5.36
CA ASP A 9 -0.64 -14.65 -5.47
C ASP A 9 -0.43 -15.46 -4.17
N PHE A 10 -0.84 -14.91 -3.02
CA PHE A 10 -0.64 -15.52 -1.70
C PHE A 10 -1.84 -15.33 -0.76
N CYS A 11 -1.98 -16.24 0.21
CA CYS A 11 -3.05 -16.20 1.19
C CYS A 11 -2.66 -15.27 2.35
N PRO A 12 -3.48 -14.24 2.68
CA PRO A 12 -3.19 -13.32 3.78
C PRO A 12 -3.65 -13.83 5.16
N ASN A 13 -4.23 -15.03 5.24
CA ASN A 13 -4.71 -15.59 6.50
C ASN A 13 -3.58 -16.31 7.26
N GLU A 14 -3.19 -15.79 8.42
CA GLU A 14 -2.11 -16.33 9.27
C GLU A 14 -2.37 -17.75 9.75
N SER A 15 -3.64 -18.15 9.92
CA SER A 15 -4.00 -19.51 10.30
C SER A 15 -4.03 -20.48 9.11
N CYS A 16 -3.73 -20.03 7.89
CA CYS A 16 -3.73 -20.88 6.71
C CYS A 16 -2.44 -21.70 6.64
N PRO A 17 -2.49 -23.02 6.35
CA PRO A 17 -1.30 -23.82 6.09
C PRO A 17 -0.41 -23.28 4.95
N LYS A 18 -1.00 -22.54 4.02
CA LYS A 18 -0.32 -21.87 2.90
C LYS A 18 -0.18 -20.35 3.09
N TYR A 19 -0.04 -19.88 4.33
CA TYR A 19 0.13 -18.45 4.62
C TYR A 19 1.37 -17.88 3.92
N ARG A 20 1.20 -16.76 3.18
CA ARG A 20 2.26 -16.06 2.42
C ARG A 20 3.07 -16.93 1.44
N GLN A 21 2.61 -18.14 1.13
CA GLN A 21 3.26 -18.99 0.14
C GLN A 21 2.87 -18.54 -1.27
N ILE A 22 3.88 -18.30 -2.11
CA ILE A 22 3.72 -17.99 -3.53
C ILE A 22 4.02 -19.27 -4.30
N GLU A 23 3.10 -19.69 -5.15
CA GLU A 23 3.31 -20.82 -6.04
C GLU A 23 3.88 -20.29 -7.36
N GLU A 24 5.11 -20.68 -7.72
CA GLU A 24 5.70 -20.37 -9.02
C GLU A 24 5.14 -21.33 -10.08
N ASN A 25 4.38 -20.81 -11.05
CA ASN A 25 3.73 -21.58 -12.15
C ASN A 25 2.90 -22.81 -11.72
N PRO A 26 1.87 -22.65 -10.87
CA PRO A 26 1.01 -23.75 -10.48
C PRO A 26 0.09 -24.18 -11.63
N VAL A 27 0.04 -25.49 -11.90
CA VAL A 27 -0.97 -26.10 -12.80
C VAL A 27 -2.39 -25.82 -12.30
N LYS A 28 -2.57 -25.72 -10.97
CA LYS A 28 -3.79 -25.27 -10.31
C LYS A 28 -3.45 -24.34 -9.14
N PRO A 29 -3.67 -23.02 -9.25
CA PRO A 29 -3.35 -22.10 -8.16
C PRO A 29 -4.26 -22.35 -6.96
N HIS A 30 -3.70 -22.31 -5.76
CA HIS A 30 -4.48 -22.42 -4.52
C HIS A 30 -5.38 -21.20 -4.26
N ILE A 31 -5.17 -20.09 -4.98
CA ILE A 31 -6.02 -18.90 -4.91
C ILE A 31 -6.75 -18.73 -6.24
N ILE A 32 -8.06 -18.55 -6.14
CA ILE A 32 -8.91 -18.32 -7.31
C ILE A 32 -9.64 -16.98 -7.20
N LYS A 33 -10.04 -16.43 -8.35
CA LYS A 33 -10.91 -15.26 -8.40
C LYS A 33 -12.33 -15.66 -8.01
N ALA A 34 -12.90 -14.93 -7.05
CA ALA A 34 -14.22 -15.17 -6.46
C ALA A 34 -15.16 -13.97 -6.70
N GLY A 35 -15.22 -13.49 -7.94
CA GLY A 35 -16.03 -12.33 -8.32
C GLY A 35 -15.46 -10.98 -7.84
N LYS A 36 -16.32 -9.96 -7.79
CA LYS A 36 -15.96 -8.59 -7.38
C LYS A 36 -16.90 -8.09 -6.29
N THR A 37 -16.44 -7.14 -5.49
CA THR A 37 -17.32 -6.41 -4.55
C THR A 37 -18.25 -5.47 -5.32
N LYS A 38 -19.26 -4.91 -4.64
CA LYS A 38 -20.15 -3.88 -5.24
C LYS A 38 -19.38 -2.65 -5.73
N ALA A 39 -18.23 -2.36 -5.12
CA ALA A 39 -17.33 -1.26 -5.52
C ALA A 39 -16.36 -1.66 -6.65
N GLY A 40 -16.50 -2.85 -7.26
CA GLY A 40 -15.67 -3.31 -8.37
C GLY A 40 -14.31 -3.90 -7.96
N VAL A 41 -14.01 -4.00 -6.67
CA VAL A 41 -12.73 -4.56 -6.17
C VAL A 41 -12.72 -6.07 -6.35
N GLN A 42 -11.64 -6.63 -6.88
CA GLN A 42 -11.50 -8.07 -7.09
C GLN A 42 -11.53 -8.83 -5.74
N ARG A 43 -12.30 -9.90 -5.67
CA ARG A 43 -12.30 -10.87 -4.56
C ARG A 43 -11.53 -12.11 -4.95
N TYR A 44 -10.85 -12.68 -3.98
CA TYR A 44 -10.11 -13.91 -4.08
C TYR A 44 -10.60 -14.90 -3.03
N GLU A 45 -10.50 -16.18 -3.30
CA GLU A 45 -10.78 -17.27 -2.38
C GLU A 45 -9.57 -18.22 -2.35
N CYS A 46 -9.11 -18.53 -1.15
CA CYS A 46 -8.08 -19.56 -0.96
C CYS A 46 -8.74 -20.94 -0.89
N LYS A 47 -8.36 -21.87 -1.77
CA LYS A 47 -8.85 -23.26 -1.77
C LYS A 47 -8.32 -24.12 -0.62
N THR A 48 -7.34 -23.63 0.13
CA THR A 48 -6.78 -24.34 1.29
C THR A 48 -7.53 -24.03 2.58
N CYS A 49 -7.81 -22.76 2.87
CA CYS A 49 -8.53 -22.36 4.08
C CYS A 49 -9.97 -21.89 3.83
N HIS A 50 -10.42 -21.87 2.57
CA HIS A 50 -11.74 -21.41 2.12
C HIS A 50 -12.12 -19.97 2.50
N GLN A 51 -11.17 -19.19 3.02
CA GLN A 51 -11.41 -17.78 3.32
C GLN A 51 -11.34 -16.93 2.05
N THR A 52 -12.20 -15.91 2.00
CA THR A 52 -12.19 -14.89 0.94
C THR A 52 -11.50 -13.62 1.40
N PHE A 53 -10.79 -12.96 0.50
CA PHE A 53 -10.16 -11.67 0.74
C PHE A 53 -10.28 -10.77 -0.49
N THR A 54 -10.12 -9.47 -0.31
CA THR A 54 -10.15 -8.50 -1.41
C THR A 54 -8.75 -8.19 -1.89
N GLU A 55 -8.63 -7.73 -3.13
CA GLU A 55 -7.39 -7.23 -3.72
C GLU A 55 -6.71 -6.15 -2.87
N THR A 56 -7.50 -5.33 -2.18
CA THR A 56 -7.00 -4.28 -1.30
C THR A 56 -6.58 -4.78 0.09
N LYS A 57 -6.72 -6.07 0.41
CA LYS A 57 -6.38 -6.58 1.75
C LYS A 57 -4.88 -6.40 2.00
N GLY A 58 -4.54 -5.78 3.13
CA GLY A 58 -3.14 -5.52 3.49
C GLY A 58 -2.53 -4.30 2.80
N THR A 59 -3.35 -3.45 2.17
CA THR A 59 -2.92 -2.16 1.61
C THR A 59 -3.64 -1.00 2.31
N LEU A 60 -3.10 0.20 2.14
CA LEU A 60 -3.70 1.46 2.57
C LEU A 60 -5.17 1.65 2.09
N PHE A 61 -5.55 0.99 1.00
CA PHE A 61 -6.89 1.11 0.40
C PHE A 61 -7.90 0.11 1.00
N TYR A 62 -7.48 -0.71 1.96
CA TYR A 62 -8.37 -1.70 2.58
C TYR A 62 -9.49 -1.03 3.36
N ARG A 63 -10.75 -1.43 3.07
CA ARG A 63 -11.96 -0.93 3.74
C ARG A 63 -12.13 0.59 3.68
N LYS A 64 -11.52 1.26 2.70
CA LYS A 64 -11.74 2.70 2.46
C LYS A 64 -12.92 2.91 1.53
N GLN A 65 -13.75 3.89 1.86
CA GLN A 65 -14.83 4.35 0.97
C GLN A 65 -14.30 5.41 -0.01
N THR A 66 -13.34 6.22 0.43
CA THR A 66 -12.67 7.20 -0.40
C THR A 66 -11.90 6.51 -1.53
N PRO A 67 -12.02 7.00 -2.78
CA PRO A 67 -11.26 6.47 -3.90
C PRO A 67 -9.74 6.50 -3.64
N ALA A 68 -9.03 5.45 -4.09
CA ALA A 68 -7.59 5.33 -3.90
C ALA A 68 -6.81 6.56 -4.41
N ARG A 69 -7.23 7.12 -5.55
CA ARG A 69 -6.64 8.33 -6.14
C ARG A 69 -6.69 9.52 -5.18
N GLU A 70 -7.83 9.74 -4.53
CA GLU A 70 -8.02 10.89 -3.65
C GLU A 70 -7.19 10.75 -2.35
N ILE A 71 -7.05 9.52 -1.84
CA ILE A 71 -6.14 9.21 -0.71
C ILE A 71 -4.70 9.52 -1.12
N LEU A 72 -4.26 9.02 -2.27
CA LEU A 72 -2.89 9.23 -2.77
C LEU A 72 -2.58 10.71 -3.03
N GLU A 73 -3.49 11.45 -3.66
CA GLU A 73 -3.34 12.90 -3.88
C GLU A 73 -3.23 13.65 -2.55
N THR A 74 -4.03 13.27 -1.54
CA THR A 74 -3.98 13.91 -0.22
C THR A 74 -2.63 13.65 0.46
N LEU A 75 -2.12 12.42 0.41
CA LEU A 75 -0.81 12.07 0.96
C LEU A 75 0.34 12.75 0.21
N ALA A 76 0.22 12.92 -1.11
CA ALA A 76 1.22 13.63 -1.90
C ALA A 76 1.31 15.11 -1.49
N LEU A 77 0.17 15.80 -1.33
CA LEU A 77 0.13 17.18 -0.86
C LEU A 77 0.72 17.33 0.55
N LEU A 78 0.42 16.39 1.45
CA LEU A 78 1.06 16.37 2.78
C LEU A 78 2.58 16.24 2.68
N ALA A 79 3.08 15.39 1.78
CA ALA A 79 4.52 15.22 1.56
C ALA A 79 5.18 16.48 0.97
N GLU A 80 4.43 17.31 0.23
CA GLU A 80 4.87 18.62 -0.27
C GLU A 80 4.88 19.71 0.83
N GLY A 81 4.29 19.43 2.00
CA GLY A 81 4.27 20.33 3.14
C GLY A 81 2.94 21.07 3.33
N ASP A 82 1.87 20.68 2.63
CA ASP A 82 0.55 21.22 2.89
C ASP A 82 0.08 20.89 4.31
N ARG A 83 -0.60 21.86 4.94
CA ARG A 83 -1.18 21.67 6.27
C ARG A 83 -2.45 20.84 6.16
N VAL A 84 -2.64 19.92 7.12
CA VAL A 84 -3.86 19.11 7.21
C VAL A 84 -5.12 19.99 7.20
N SER A 85 -5.12 21.09 7.96
CA SER A 85 -6.22 22.06 8.01
C SER A 85 -6.57 22.71 6.68
N SER A 86 -5.60 22.83 5.76
CA SER A 86 -5.84 23.34 4.41
C SER A 86 -6.49 22.27 3.55
N LEU A 87 -6.02 21.02 3.65
CA LEU A 87 -6.55 19.88 2.90
C LEU A 87 -7.97 19.53 3.31
N THR A 88 -8.32 19.67 4.60
CA THR A 88 -9.69 19.46 5.06
C THR A 88 -10.67 20.42 4.41
N ARG A 89 -10.28 21.70 4.24
CA ARG A 89 -11.10 22.73 3.58
C ARG A 89 -11.19 22.52 2.08
N VAL A 90 -10.08 22.17 1.43
CA VAL A 90 -10.02 22.04 -0.04
C VAL A 90 -10.68 20.74 -0.52
N LYS A 91 -10.44 19.61 0.17
CA LYS A 91 -10.96 18.30 -0.22
C LYS A 91 -12.26 17.92 0.48
N GLY A 92 -12.66 18.62 1.55
CA GLY A 92 -13.86 18.29 2.33
C GLY A 92 -13.72 17.02 3.18
N ILE A 93 -12.49 16.54 3.38
CA ILE A 93 -12.20 15.32 4.15
C ILE A 93 -11.94 15.71 5.60
N LYS A 94 -12.44 14.93 6.56
CA LYS A 94 -12.20 15.17 7.98
C LYS A 94 -10.71 15.02 8.34
N GLU A 95 -10.24 15.88 9.24
CA GLU A 95 -8.86 15.87 9.74
C GLU A 95 -8.43 14.50 10.25
N ASP A 96 -9.24 13.88 11.11
CA ASP A 96 -8.97 12.55 11.68
C ASP A 96 -8.79 11.47 10.59
N THR A 97 -9.54 11.59 9.49
CA THR A 97 -9.44 10.66 8.36
C THR A 97 -8.11 10.82 7.63
N ILE A 98 -7.69 12.07 7.38
CA ILE A 98 -6.40 12.39 6.76
C ILE A 98 -5.25 11.89 7.65
N LEU A 99 -5.31 12.18 8.94
CA LEU A 99 -4.32 11.71 9.92
C LEU A 99 -4.32 10.18 10.06
N GLY A 100 -5.47 9.53 9.89
CA GLY A 100 -5.58 8.07 9.80
C GLY A 100 -4.80 7.51 8.61
N TRP A 101 -4.98 8.07 7.42
CA TRP A 101 -4.23 7.66 6.23
C TRP A 101 -2.74 7.91 6.36
N MET A 102 -2.34 9.04 6.96
CA MET A 102 -0.94 9.35 7.20
C MET A 102 -0.28 8.32 8.13
N ARG A 103 -0.97 7.91 9.20
CA ARG A 103 -0.48 6.87 10.13
C ARG A 103 -0.35 5.52 9.44
N GLU A 104 -1.36 5.08 8.70
CA GLU A 104 -1.30 3.82 7.96
C GLU A 104 -0.18 3.82 6.90
N ALA A 105 0.05 4.96 6.21
CA ALA A 105 1.15 5.11 5.28
C ALA A 105 2.53 5.07 5.98
N ALA A 106 2.63 5.66 7.19
CA ALA A 106 3.83 5.59 8.01
C ALA A 106 4.12 4.14 8.44
N GLU A 107 3.12 3.40 8.92
CA GLU A 107 3.25 1.98 9.28
C GLU A 107 3.77 1.14 8.10
N HIS A 108 3.24 1.36 6.89
CA HIS A 108 3.74 0.69 5.69
C HIS A 108 5.20 1.05 5.36
N THR A 109 5.60 2.30 5.61
CA THR A 109 6.98 2.76 5.43
C THR A 109 7.90 2.10 6.46
N ASP A 110 7.45 1.98 7.70
CA ASP A 110 8.18 1.31 8.77
C ASP A 110 8.39 -0.17 8.48
N MET A 111 7.39 -0.86 7.92
CA MET A 111 7.56 -2.25 7.47
C MET A 111 8.67 -2.40 6.43
N VAL A 112 8.78 -1.45 5.49
CA VAL A 112 9.86 -1.45 4.48
C VAL A 112 11.20 -1.15 5.15
N ASN A 113 11.25 -0.16 6.04
CA ASN A 113 12.44 0.18 6.81
C ASN A 113 12.96 -1.02 7.61
N GLU A 114 12.07 -1.75 8.27
CA GLU A 114 12.44 -2.95 9.01
C GLU A 114 13.08 -4.02 8.13
N VAL A 115 12.52 -4.28 6.95
CA VAL A 115 13.09 -5.23 5.98
C VAL A 115 14.47 -4.76 5.50
N LEU A 116 14.62 -3.46 5.20
CA LEU A 116 15.91 -2.89 4.78
C LEU A 116 16.99 -3.00 5.87
N LEU A 117 16.62 -2.80 7.14
CA LEU A 117 17.54 -2.92 8.27
C LEU A 117 17.87 -4.39 8.59
N LYS A 118 16.87 -5.29 8.59
CA LYS A 118 17.03 -6.69 9.01
C LYS A 118 17.57 -7.60 7.91
N ASP A 119 16.97 -7.54 6.72
CA ASP A 119 17.25 -8.51 5.67
C ASP A 119 18.38 -8.05 4.75
N PHE A 120 18.56 -6.74 4.61
CA PHE A 120 19.63 -6.13 3.80
C PHE A 120 20.77 -5.52 4.64
N CYS A 121 20.71 -5.63 5.97
CA CYS A 121 21.74 -5.18 6.90
C CYS A 121 22.19 -3.72 6.71
N ILE A 122 21.30 -2.85 6.20
CA ILE A 122 21.60 -1.42 6.01
C ILE A 122 21.71 -0.75 7.38
N GLN A 123 22.69 0.15 7.56
CA GLN A 123 22.80 0.91 8.80
C GLN A 123 21.73 2.02 8.88
N ARG A 124 21.23 2.34 10.08
CA ARG A 124 20.22 3.40 10.27
C ARG A 124 20.61 4.73 9.61
N GLY A 125 21.85 5.19 9.77
CA GLY A 125 22.31 6.43 9.15
C GLY A 125 22.31 6.40 7.61
N GLN A 126 22.50 5.22 7.00
CA GLN A 126 22.39 5.06 5.54
C GLN A 126 20.92 5.08 5.08
N LEU A 127 20.02 4.50 5.88
CA LEU A 127 18.58 4.56 5.65
C LEU A 127 18.05 6.00 5.77
N ASP A 128 18.47 6.74 6.79
CA ASP A 128 18.14 8.16 6.94
C ASP A 128 18.66 8.98 5.75
N GLY A 129 19.89 8.69 5.30
CA GLY A 129 20.48 9.26 4.09
C GLY A 129 19.66 8.97 2.82
N LEU A 130 19.12 7.75 2.69
CA LEU A 130 18.25 7.37 1.58
C LEU A 130 16.96 8.20 1.58
N TRP A 131 16.29 8.34 2.72
CA TRP A 131 15.06 9.12 2.83
C TRP A 131 15.29 10.61 2.57
N LEU A 132 16.40 11.18 3.07
CA LEU A 132 16.81 12.56 2.76
C LEU A 132 17.10 12.77 1.27
N PHE A 133 17.71 11.78 0.61
CA PHE A 133 18.00 11.83 -0.82
C PHE A 133 16.72 11.83 -1.64
N ILE A 134 15.74 10.99 -1.30
CA ILE A 134 14.43 10.94 -1.95
C ILE A 134 13.73 12.30 -1.84
N GLN A 135 13.72 12.90 -0.64
CA GLN A 135 13.12 14.23 -0.42
C GLN A 135 13.77 15.32 -1.30
N LYS A 136 15.10 15.26 -1.50
CA LYS A 136 15.84 16.25 -2.30
C LYS A 136 15.70 16.04 -3.82
N LYS A 137 15.24 14.88 -4.27
CA LYS A 137 15.05 14.53 -5.69
C LYS A 137 13.64 14.81 -6.22
N GLY A 138 12.88 15.69 -5.56
CA GLY A 138 11.62 16.20 -6.12
C GLY A 138 11.82 16.72 -7.55
N PRO A 139 10.86 16.52 -8.47
CA PRO A 139 11.00 16.91 -9.86
C PRO A 139 11.37 18.38 -9.97
N LYS A 140 12.36 18.70 -10.81
CA LYS A 140 12.52 20.07 -11.31
C LYS A 140 11.21 20.42 -12.01
N LYS A 141 10.56 21.51 -11.58
CA LYS A 141 9.28 21.96 -12.12
C LYS A 141 9.41 22.24 -13.62
N GLU A 142 9.01 21.30 -14.47
CA GLU A 142 8.60 21.61 -15.83
C GLU A 142 7.07 21.73 -15.83
N CYS A 143 6.60 22.95 -15.55
CA CYS A 143 5.22 23.33 -15.82
C CYS A 143 5.02 23.47 -17.32
N THR A 144 4.59 22.42 -18.02
CA THR A 144 3.89 22.61 -19.29
C THR A 144 2.45 23.00 -18.97
N LYS A 145 2.18 24.30 -18.95
CA LYS A 145 0.82 24.83 -19.02
C LYS A 145 0.28 24.52 -20.41
N THR A 146 -0.89 23.90 -20.50
CA THR A 146 -1.73 23.90 -21.70
C THR A 146 -3.13 24.30 -21.27
#